data_AF-A0A8S3XVL6-F1
#
_entry.id   AF-A0A8S3XVL6-F1
#
_cell.length_a   1.000
_cell.length_b   1.000
_cell.length_c   1.000
_cell.angle_alpha   90.00
_cell.angle_beta   90.00
_cell.angle_gamma   90.00
#
_symmetry.space_group_name_H-M   'P 1'
#
loop_
_entity.id
_entity.type
_entity.pdbx_description
1 polymer ?
#
loop_
_entity_poly.entity_id
_entity_poly.type
_entity_poly.pdbx_seq_one_letter_code
_entity_poly.pdbx_strand_id
1 'polypeptide(L)'
;MPKMKSFSEQHTAHNIQCALEEIVESWNISDKIHVIVTDNGRNIVKAVNDSRFEGKTCFIHTLQREIHVALDAQESVNDAIAAGRRIVTQFNHSQPAQKKLQLIQIELNIPKHKLIQDVSTRWNSTFYMVERLLEQNRAISLYISDNSNTINFQNLTERQWDLLKECLALLQPFEEITKK
;
A
#
# COMPACT_ATOMS: atom_id res chain seq x y z
N MET A 1 6.39 33.51 14.09
CA MET A 1 5.64 32.42 13.43
C MET A 1 5.68 31.20 14.34
N PRO A 2 4.54 30.55 14.62
CA PRO A 2 4.51 29.31 15.38
C PRO A 2 5.38 28.25 14.67
N LYS A 3 6.28 27.62 15.43
CA LYS A 3 7.17 26.56 14.93
C LYS A 3 6.47 25.21 15.08
N MET A 4 6.80 24.27 14.19
CA MET A 4 6.39 22.87 14.34
C MET A 4 6.92 22.34 15.69
N LYS A 5 6.01 21.93 16.58
CA LYS A 5 6.30 21.38 17.91
C LYS A 5 6.07 19.86 17.84
N SER A 6 7.02 19.07 18.34
CA SER A 6 6.80 17.62 18.45
C SER A 6 5.75 17.35 19.53
N PHE A 7 4.80 16.47 19.24
CA PHE A 7 3.84 16.00 20.23
C PHE A 7 4.42 14.78 20.97
N SER A 8 5.03 15.01 22.13
CA SER A 8 5.75 14.00 22.91
C SER A 8 4.89 13.30 23.97
N GLU A 9 3.65 13.74 24.14
CA GLU A 9 2.72 13.15 25.11
C GLU A 9 2.11 11.85 24.60
N GLN A 10 1.39 11.12 25.46
CA GLN A 10 0.59 10.00 24.99
C GLN A 10 -0.49 10.50 24.03
N HIS A 11 -0.68 9.80 22.91
CA HIS A 11 -1.65 10.17 21.88
C HIS A 11 -3.10 9.81 22.28
N THR A 12 -3.52 10.15 23.49
CA THR A 12 -4.92 10.01 23.94
C THR A 12 -5.80 11.05 23.26
N ALA A 13 -7.11 10.80 23.21
CA ALA A 13 -8.05 11.77 22.64
C ALA A 13 -7.98 13.13 23.35
N HIS A 14 -7.87 13.13 24.68
CA HIS A 14 -7.77 14.35 25.48
C HIS A 14 -6.51 15.17 25.14
N ASN A 15 -5.34 14.53 25.14
CA ASN A 15 -4.10 15.25 24.87
C ASN A 15 -4.06 15.81 23.44
N ILE A 16 -4.61 15.05 22.47
CA ILE A 16 -4.76 15.51 21.08
C ILE A 16 -5.68 16.73 21.00
N GLN A 17 -6.81 16.73 21.72
CA GLN A 17 -7.72 17.87 21.77
C GLN A 17 -7.02 19.11 22.34
N CYS A 18 -6.33 18.99 23.47
CA CYS A 18 -5.60 20.11 24.08
C CYS A 18 -4.53 20.67 23.13
N ALA A 19 -3.79 19.80 22.45
CA ALA A 19 -2.80 20.22 21.46
C ALA A 19 -3.45 20.94 20.26
N LEU A 20 -4.60 20.46 19.78
CA LEU A 20 -5.35 21.13 18.72
C LEU A 20 -5.79 22.53 19.16
N GLU A 21 -6.36 22.67 20.35
CA GLU A 21 -6.80 23.97 20.89
C GLU A 21 -5.62 24.94 21.06
N GLU A 22 -4.47 24.49 21.59
CA GLU A 22 -3.24 25.29 21.71
C GLU A 22 -2.76 25.79 20.33
N ILE A 23 -2.79 24.93 19.30
CA ILE A 23 -2.40 25.30 17.94
C ILE A 23 -3.36 26.36 17.39
N VAL A 24 -4.66 26.15 17.54
CA VAL A 24 -5.66 27.05 16.97
C VAL A 24 -5.62 28.45 17.61
N GLU A 25 -5.42 28.50 18.93
CA GLU A 25 -5.26 29.76 19.67
C GLU A 25 -3.95 30.46 19.34
N SER A 26 -2.83 29.75 19.31
CA SER A 26 -1.53 30.35 19.00
C SER A 26 -1.43 30.89 17.58
N TRP A 27 -2.25 30.38 16.66
CA TRP A 27 -2.36 30.88 15.28
C TRP A 27 -3.44 31.97 15.12
N ASN A 28 -4.25 32.22 16.16
CA ASN A 28 -5.39 33.14 16.13
C ASN A 28 -6.37 32.83 14.98
N ILE A 29 -6.74 31.55 14.85
CA ILE A 29 -7.64 31.04 13.81
C ILE A 29 -8.88 30.34 14.36
N SER A 30 -9.19 30.48 15.65
CA SER A 30 -10.34 29.84 16.31
C SER A 30 -11.64 29.93 15.53
N ASP A 31 -11.95 31.11 15.00
CA ASP A 31 -13.21 31.37 14.28
C ASP A 31 -13.09 31.17 12.76
N LYS A 32 -11.92 30.72 12.28
CA LYS A 32 -11.63 30.53 10.85
C LYS A 32 -11.61 29.05 10.44
N ILE A 33 -11.79 28.15 11.39
CA ILE A 33 -11.80 26.70 11.13
C ILE A 33 -13.22 26.27 10.80
N HIS A 34 -13.42 25.85 9.56
CA HIS A 34 -14.69 25.30 9.11
C HIS A 34 -14.77 23.79 9.36
N VAL A 35 -13.68 23.06 9.09
CA VAL A 35 -13.64 21.60 9.22
C VAL A 35 -12.22 21.12 9.54
N ILE A 36 -12.11 20.07 10.34
CA ILE A 36 -10.89 19.30 10.56
C ILE A 36 -11.02 17.95 9.87
N VAL A 37 -10.10 17.65 8.94
CA VAL A 37 -10.06 16.37 8.22
C VAL A 37 -9.03 15.45 8.88
N THR A 38 -9.46 14.25 9.28
CA THR A 38 -8.62 13.28 10.03
C THR A 38 -8.39 11.99 9.25
N ASP A 39 -7.40 11.18 9.65
CA ASP A 39 -7.02 9.90 9.02
C ASP A 39 -7.85 8.69 9.50
N ASN A 40 -8.98 8.91 10.17
CA ASN A 40 -9.79 7.91 10.88
C ASN A 40 -9.17 7.28 12.13
N GLY A 41 -8.03 7.78 12.63
CA GLY A 41 -7.46 7.31 13.89
C GLY A 41 -8.44 7.49 15.06
N ARG A 42 -8.70 6.43 15.84
CA ARG A 42 -9.72 6.45 16.91
C ARG A 42 -9.57 7.63 17.87
N ASN A 43 -8.35 7.93 18.29
CA ASN A 43 -8.09 8.99 19.25
C ASN A 43 -8.23 10.40 18.64
N ILE A 44 -7.79 10.62 17.40
CA ILE A 44 -7.95 11.93 16.72
C ILE A 44 -9.41 12.18 16.35
N VAL A 45 -10.14 11.16 15.89
CA VAL A 45 -11.59 11.28 15.63
C VAL A 45 -12.33 11.65 16.91
N LYS A 46 -12.03 10.96 18.02
CA LYS A 46 -12.64 11.31 19.31
C LYS A 46 -12.25 12.72 19.77
N ALA A 47 -10.99 13.09 19.68
CA ALA A 47 -10.50 14.42 20.06
C ALA A 47 -11.23 15.54 19.31
N VAL A 48 -11.44 15.38 18.00
CA VAL A 48 -12.16 16.37 17.19
C VAL A 48 -13.66 16.37 17.53
N ASN A 49 -14.28 15.21 17.69
CA ASN A 49 -15.70 15.12 18.07
C ASN A 49 -16.00 15.70 19.45
N ASP A 50 -15.06 15.59 20.40
CA ASP A 50 -15.16 16.14 21.75
C ASP A 50 -14.77 17.64 21.79
N SER A 51 -14.32 18.21 20.67
CA SER A 51 -13.93 19.62 20.54
C SER A 51 -15.07 20.50 19.98
N ARG A 52 -14.81 21.81 19.86
CA ARG A 52 -15.74 22.75 19.21
C ARG A 52 -15.76 22.67 17.67
N PHE A 53 -14.88 21.89 17.05
CA PHE A 53 -14.69 21.87 15.60
C PHE A 53 -15.51 20.79 14.92
N GLU A 54 -15.96 21.06 13.69
CA GLU A 54 -16.56 20.01 12.86
C GLU A 54 -15.49 19.06 12.34
N GLY A 55 -15.62 17.77 12.66
CA GLY A 55 -14.73 16.72 12.16
C GLY A 55 -15.28 16.01 10.92
N LYS A 56 -14.43 15.80 9.92
CA LYS A 56 -14.69 14.89 8.80
C LYS A 56 -13.55 13.89 8.64
N THR A 57 -13.89 12.75 8.06
CA THR A 57 -12.94 11.68 7.76
C THR A 57 -12.31 11.92 6.39
N CYS A 58 -11.01 11.70 6.27
CA CYS A 58 -10.33 11.75 4.98
C CYS A 58 -10.89 10.67 4.06
N PHE A 59 -11.39 11.09 2.89
CA PHE A 59 -11.92 10.18 1.86
C PHE A 59 -10.87 9.13 1.45
N ILE A 60 -9.63 9.55 1.21
CA ILE A 60 -8.53 8.67 0.79
C ILE A 60 -8.20 7.62 1.86
N HIS A 61 -8.16 8.01 3.14
CA HIS A 61 -7.93 7.05 4.23
C HIS A 61 -9.11 6.07 4.40
N THR A 62 -10.33 6.53 4.15
CA THR A 62 -11.52 5.68 4.16
C THR A 62 -11.45 4.67 3.03
N LEU A 63 -11.21 5.13 1.80
CA LEU A 63 -11.05 4.27 0.63
C LEU A 63 -9.91 3.24 0.82
N GLN A 64 -8.76 3.69 1.34
CA GLN A 64 -7.62 2.82 1.64
C GLN A 64 -7.99 1.69 2.60
N ARG A 65 -8.84 1.94 3.59
CA ARG A 65 -9.34 0.93 4.53
C ARG A 65 -10.34 0.00 3.86
N GLU A 66 -11.34 0.53 3.17
CA GLU A 66 -12.39 -0.30 2.55
C GLU A 66 -11.81 -1.26 1.49
N ILE A 67 -10.81 -0.81 0.71
CA ILE A 67 -10.09 -1.68 -0.25
C ILE A 67 -9.38 -2.83 0.48
N HIS A 68 -8.66 -2.54 1.57
CA HIS A 68 -8.00 -3.58 2.36
C HIS A 68 -9.00 -4.59 2.92
N VAL A 69 -10.10 -4.12 3.49
CA VAL A 69 -11.17 -4.99 4.00
C VAL A 69 -11.73 -5.88 2.88
N ALA A 70 -11.94 -5.32 1.69
CA ALA A 70 -12.45 -6.08 0.54
C ALA A 70 -11.47 -7.15 0.05
N LEU A 71 -10.17 -6.83 -0.03
CA LEU A 71 -9.12 -7.81 -0.38
C LEU A 71 -9.00 -8.89 0.70
N ASP A 72 -9.07 -8.49 1.97
CA ASP A 72 -8.95 -9.40 3.11
C ASP A 72 -10.16 -10.34 3.27
N ALA A 73 -11.32 -9.95 2.76
CA ALA A 73 -12.52 -10.77 2.78
C ALA A 73 -12.42 -12.01 1.87
N GLN A 74 -11.47 -12.04 0.93
CA GLN A 74 -11.30 -13.17 0.01
C GLN A 74 -9.96 -13.88 0.23
N GLU A 75 -10.00 -15.01 0.96
CA GLU A 75 -8.81 -15.80 1.31
C GLU A 75 -7.97 -16.17 0.08
N SER A 76 -8.59 -16.59 -1.02
CA SER A 76 -7.86 -16.97 -2.24
C SER A 76 -7.12 -15.80 -2.90
N VAL A 77 -7.65 -14.57 -2.79
CA VAL A 77 -6.98 -13.36 -3.27
C VAL A 77 -5.78 -13.06 -2.38
N ASN A 78 -5.97 -13.12 -1.07
CA ASN A 78 -4.90 -12.93 -0.10
C ASN A 78 -3.76 -13.94 -0.26
N ASP A 79 -4.09 -15.21 -0.52
CA ASP A 79 -3.11 -16.26 -0.80
C ASP A 79 -2.34 -15.99 -2.09
N ALA A 80 -3.02 -15.53 -3.15
CA ALA A 80 -2.38 -15.16 -4.41
C ALA A 80 -1.43 -13.97 -4.24
N ILE A 81 -1.85 -12.93 -3.52
CA ILE A 81 -1.02 -11.76 -3.20
C ILE A 81 0.17 -12.19 -2.34
N ALA A 82 -0.04 -13.03 -1.32
CA ALA A 82 1.03 -13.55 -0.49
C ALA A 82 2.04 -14.41 -1.27
N ALA A 83 1.57 -15.21 -2.24
CA ALA A 83 2.43 -15.94 -3.15
C ALA A 83 3.27 -14.99 -4.02
N GLY A 84 2.64 -13.96 -4.59
CA GLY A 84 3.33 -12.89 -5.32
C GLY A 84 4.43 -12.23 -4.48
N ARG A 85 4.11 -11.83 -3.24
CA ARG A 85 5.08 -11.26 -2.29
C ARG A 85 6.29 -12.16 -2.10
N ARG A 86 6.08 -13.46 -1.91
CA ARG A 86 7.18 -14.43 -1.73
C ARG A 86 8.12 -14.43 -2.93
N ILE A 87 7.59 -14.48 -4.16
CA ILE A 87 8.42 -14.43 -5.37
C ILE A 87 9.24 -13.13 -5.40
N VAL A 88 8.58 -11.99 -5.24
CA VAL A 88 9.25 -10.68 -5.27
C VAL A 88 10.37 -10.59 -4.24
N THR A 89 10.10 -11.03 -3.01
CA THR A 89 11.08 -11.05 -1.92
C THR A 89 12.30 -11.90 -2.29
N GLN A 90 12.12 -13.09 -2.87
CA GLN A 90 13.25 -13.95 -3.28
C GLN A 90 14.15 -13.27 -4.32
N PHE A 91 13.58 -12.63 -5.34
CA PHE A 91 14.37 -11.87 -6.31
C PHE A 91 15.04 -10.65 -5.68
N ASN A 92 14.34 -9.90 -4.83
CA ASN A 92 14.89 -8.69 -4.22
C ASN A 92 16.06 -8.97 -3.28
N HIS A 93 16.09 -10.14 -2.63
CA HIS A 93 17.21 -10.56 -1.77
C HIS A 93 18.39 -11.21 -2.53
N SER A 94 18.24 -11.54 -3.81
CA SER A 94 19.26 -12.27 -4.57
C SER A 94 19.76 -11.48 -5.77
N GLN A 95 20.95 -10.88 -5.64
CA GLN A 95 21.64 -10.21 -6.76
C GLN A 95 21.87 -11.13 -7.97
N PRO A 96 22.28 -12.40 -7.80
CA PRO A 96 22.37 -13.35 -8.92
C PRO A 96 21.01 -13.58 -9.61
N ALA A 97 19.93 -13.71 -8.83
CA ALA A 97 18.58 -13.88 -9.39
C ALA A 97 18.14 -12.65 -10.20
N GLN A 98 18.41 -11.44 -9.71
CA GLN A 98 18.11 -10.20 -10.45
C GLN A 98 18.88 -10.12 -11.77
N LYS A 99 20.17 -10.47 -11.78
CA LYS A 99 20.98 -10.48 -13.00
C LYS A 99 20.45 -11.49 -14.01
N LYS A 100 20.14 -12.72 -13.56
CA LYS A 100 19.61 -13.76 -14.45
C LYS A 100 18.21 -13.40 -14.98
N LEU A 101 17.34 -12.82 -14.15
CA LEU A 101 16.06 -12.29 -14.59
C LEU A 101 16.24 -11.22 -15.67
N GLN A 102 17.20 -10.31 -15.50
CA GLN A 102 17.52 -9.28 -16.49
C GLN A 102 18.00 -9.86 -17.83
N LEU A 103 18.78 -10.94 -17.81
CA LEU A 103 19.19 -11.64 -19.04
C LEU A 103 17.99 -12.25 -19.75
N ILE A 104 17.10 -12.93 -19.01
CA ILE A 104 15.86 -13.50 -19.56
C ILE A 104 14.96 -12.38 -20.13
N GLN A 105 14.86 -11.23 -19.46
CA GLN A 105 14.10 -10.08 -19.96
C GLN A 105 14.64 -9.58 -21.31
N ILE A 106 15.97 -9.56 -21.49
CA ILE A 106 16.61 -9.18 -22.76
C ILE A 106 16.29 -10.21 -23.85
N GLU A 107 16.44 -11.50 -23.55
CA GLU A 107 16.16 -12.59 -24.50
C GLU A 107 14.69 -12.61 -24.94
N LEU A 108 13.77 -12.33 -24.02
CA LEU A 108 12.34 -12.23 -24.31
C LEU A 108 11.93 -10.91 -24.97
N ASN A 109 12.84 -9.94 -25.09
CA ASN A 109 12.58 -8.59 -25.58
C ASN A 109 11.44 -7.88 -24.81
N ILE A 110 11.45 -7.96 -23.48
CA ILE A 110 10.51 -7.26 -22.59
C ILE A 110 11.22 -6.19 -21.75
N PRO A 111 10.47 -5.26 -21.11
CA PRO A 111 11.08 -4.25 -20.25
C PRO A 111 11.94 -4.85 -19.14
N LYS A 112 13.14 -4.28 -18.92
CA LYS A 112 14.13 -4.72 -17.93
C LYS A 112 13.82 -4.21 -16.53
N HIS A 113 12.59 -4.39 -16.09
CA HIS A 113 12.11 -3.85 -14.83
C HIS A 113 12.43 -4.78 -13.65
N LYS A 114 12.84 -4.19 -12.52
CA LYS A 114 12.94 -4.92 -11.24
C LYS A 114 11.55 -5.21 -10.68
N LEU A 115 11.41 -6.26 -9.88
CA LEU A 115 10.15 -6.53 -9.18
C LEU A 115 9.93 -5.50 -8.06
N ILE A 116 8.67 -5.13 -7.82
CA ILE A 116 8.29 -4.09 -6.84
C ILE A 116 7.84 -4.76 -5.56
N GLN A 117 8.46 -4.42 -4.44
CA GLN A 117 8.06 -4.91 -3.13
C GLN A 117 6.74 -4.28 -2.67
N ASP A 118 5.79 -5.11 -2.25
CA ASP A 118 4.56 -4.64 -1.60
C ASP A 118 4.81 -4.16 -0.16
N VAL A 119 4.10 -3.11 0.22
CA VAL A 119 4.02 -2.55 1.57
C VAL A 119 2.58 -2.70 2.03
N SER A 120 2.30 -3.74 2.81
CA SER A 120 0.94 -4.19 3.17
C SER A 120 0.01 -3.12 3.73
N THR A 121 0.55 -2.03 4.30
CA THR A 121 -0.26 -0.92 4.82
C THR A 121 -0.86 -0.03 3.73
N ARG A 122 -0.43 -0.12 2.46
CA ARG A 122 -0.92 0.71 1.34
C ARG A 122 -1.30 -0.15 0.15
N TRP A 123 -2.56 -0.09 -0.27
CA TRP A 123 -3.08 -0.98 -1.32
C TRP A 123 -2.46 -0.64 -2.68
N ASN A 124 -2.09 0.64 -2.92
CA ASN A 124 -1.39 1.04 -4.14
C ASN A 124 -0.07 0.28 -4.33
N SER A 125 0.64 -0.04 -3.24
CA SER A 125 1.88 -0.82 -3.37
C SER A 125 1.62 -2.28 -3.74
N THR A 126 0.49 -2.84 -3.30
CA THR A 126 0.01 -4.15 -3.74
C THR A 126 -0.36 -4.10 -5.22
N PHE A 127 -1.09 -3.06 -5.65
CA PHE A 127 -1.42 -2.82 -7.06
C PHE A 127 -0.17 -2.80 -7.95
N TYR A 128 0.83 -1.98 -7.62
CA TYR A 128 2.06 -1.88 -8.43
C TYR A 128 2.91 -3.16 -8.40
N MET A 129 2.92 -3.90 -7.27
CA MET A 129 3.56 -5.22 -7.22
C MET A 129 2.89 -6.17 -8.21
N VAL A 130 1.55 -6.25 -8.18
CA VAL A 130 0.78 -7.15 -9.05
C VAL A 130 0.94 -6.76 -10.52
N GLU A 131 0.85 -5.48 -10.84
CA GLU A 131 1.08 -4.96 -12.20
C GLU A 131 2.46 -5.40 -12.72
N ARG A 132 3.52 -5.21 -11.91
CA ARG A 132 4.88 -5.60 -12.28
C ARG A 132 5.04 -7.12 -12.39
N LEU A 133 4.39 -7.90 -11.55
CA LEU A 133 4.41 -9.36 -11.62
C LEU A 133 3.77 -9.85 -12.93
N LEU A 134 2.63 -9.27 -13.32
CA LEU A 134 1.93 -9.61 -14.56
C LEU A 134 2.76 -9.21 -15.80
N GLU A 135 3.37 -8.02 -15.80
CA GLU A 135 4.29 -7.58 -16.86
C GLU A 135 5.47 -8.56 -17.02
N GLN A 136 5.99 -9.09 -15.91
CA GLN A 136 7.19 -9.91 -15.87
C GLN A 136 6.91 -11.42 -15.81
N ASN A 137 5.64 -11.84 -15.91
CA ASN A 137 5.22 -13.23 -15.70
C ASN A 137 6.04 -14.21 -16.56
N ARG A 138 6.21 -13.91 -17.86
CA ARG A 138 6.94 -14.80 -18.77
C ARG A 138 8.40 -14.97 -18.35
N ALA A 139 9.09 -13.90 -17.94
CA ALA A 139 10.47 -13.98 -17.48
C ALA A 139 10.61 -14.68 -16.13
N ILE A 140 9.69 -14.43 -15.20
CA ILE A 140 9.64 -15.10 -13.89
C ILE A 140 9.43 -16.61 -14.09
N SER A 141 8.47 -16.99 -14.93
CA SER A 141 8.13 -18.39 -15.19
C SER A 141 9.29 -19.16 -15.82
N LEU A 142 9.98 -18.58 -16.80
CA LEU A 142 11.19 -19.18 -17.36
C LEU A 142 12.31 -19.30 -16.33
N TYR A 143 12.56 -18.25 -15.54
CA TYR A 143 13.56 -18.31 -14.47
C TYR A 143 13.27 -19.45 -13.49
N ILE A 144 12.03 -19.58 -13.02
CA ILE A 144 11.66 -20.62 -12.06
C ILE A 144 11.83 -22.01 -12.69
N SER A 145 11.43 -22.19 -13.95
CA SER A 145 11.60 -23.45 -14.69
C SER A 145 13.07 -23.85 -14.81
N ASP A 146 13.93 -22.93 -15.26
CA ASP A 146 15.37 -23.16 -15.47
C ASP A 146 16.16 -23.41 -14.18
N ASN A 147 15.62 -22.99 -13.04
CA ASN A 147 16.27 -23.07 -11.73
C ASN A 147 15.48 -23.93 -10.74
N SER A 148 14.54 -24.76 -11.23
CA SER A 148 13.63 -25.57 -10.40
C SER A 148 14.35 -26.47 -9.39
N ASN A 149 15.58 -26.90 -9.68
CA ASN A 149 16.40 -27.73 -8.79
C ASN A 149 17.21 -26.93 -7.75
N THR A 150 17.28 -25.60 -7.87
CA THR A 150 18.14 -24.76 -7.02
C THR A 150 17.37 -23.77 -6.16
N ILE A 151 16.16 -23.38 -6.57
CA ILE A 151 15.29 -22.50 -5.80
C ILE A 151 14.36 -23.30 -4.89
N ASN A 152 14.00 -22.72 -3.74
CA ASN A 152 13.12 -23.32 -2.74
C ASN A 152 11.70 -22.70 -2.73
N PHE A 153 11.32 -22.02 -3.80
CA PHE A 153 10.01 -21.39 -3.95
C PHE A 153 9.38 -21.80 -5.28
N GLN A 154 8.04 -21.74 -5.32
CA GLN A 154 7.25 -22.16 -6.47
C GLN A 154 6.69 -20.95 -7.22
N ASN A 155 6.36 -21.15 -8.49
CA ASN A 155 5.60 -20.18 -9.26
C ASN A 155 4.15 -20.08 -8.72
N LEU A 156 3.46 -19.01 -9.09
CA LEU A 156 2.01 -18.94 -8.92
C LEU A 156 1.34 -19.97 -9.83
N THR A 157 0.25 -20.56 -9.33
CA THR A 157 -0.66 -21.37 -10.13
C THR A 157 -1.38 -20.50 -11.18
N GLU A 158 -1.91 -21.11 -12.25
CA GLU A 158 -2.71 -20.40 -13.26
C GLU A 158 -3.87 -19.65 -12.61
N ARG A 159 -4.59 -20.29 -11.70
CA ARG A 159 -5.68 -19.66 -10.93
C ARG A 159 -5.21 -18.44 -10.13
N GLN A 160 -4.04 -18.49 -9.51
CA GLN A 160 -3.51 -17.33 -8.77
C GLN A 160 -3.13 -16.20 -9.73
N TRP A 161 -2.57 -16.49 -10.90
CA TRP A 161 -2.32 -15.49 -11.93
C TRP A 161 -3.60 -14.82 -12.41
N ASP A 162 -4.67 -15.59 -12.65
CA ASP A 162 -5.96 -15.06 -13.05
C ASP A 162 -6.58 -14.17 -11.96
N LEU A 163 -6.57 -14.63 -10.70
CA LEU A 163 -7.04 -13.83 -9.56
C LEU A 163 -6.28 -12.49 -9.45
N LEU A 164 -4.95 -12.51 -9.60
CA LEU A 164 -4.15 -11.28 -9.56
C LEU A 164 -4.51 -10.33 -10.71
N LYS A 165 -4.77 -10.86 -11.90
CA LYS A 165 -5.19 -10.07 -13.06
C LYS A 165 -6.56 -9.43 -12.85
N GLU A 166 -7.52 -10.18 -12.31
CA GLU A 166 -8.85 -9.66 -11.96
C GLU A 166 -8.77 -8.59 -10.87
N CYS A 167 -7.96 -8.82 -9.83
CA CYS A 167 -7.73 -7.84 -8.77
C CYS A 167 -7.12 -6.54 -9.33
N LEU A 168 -6.16 -6.64 -10.25
CA LEU A 168 -5.58 -5.45 -10.88
C LEU A 168 -6.64 -4.65 -11.65
N ALA A 169 -7.47 -5.32 -12.43
CA ALA A 169 -8.55 -4.68 -13.18
C ALA A 169 -9.58 -3.99 -12.26
N LEU A 170 -9.94 -4.62 -11.14
CA LEU A 170 -10.84 -4.04 -10.14
C LEU A 170 -10.24 -2.84 -9.42
N LEU A 171 -8.93 -2.88 -9.13
CA LEU A 171 -8.23 -1.83 -8.40
C LEU A 171 -7.84 -0.63 -9.27
N GLN A 172 -7.77 -0.80 -10.59
CA GLN A 172 -7.31 0.24 -11.52
C GLN A 172 -8.08 1.56 -11.41
N PRO A 173 -9.44 1.61 -11.37
CA PRO A 173 -10.16 2.88 -11.26
C PRO A 173 -9.83 3.61 -9.95
N PHE A 174 -9.59 2.88 -8.87
CA PHE A 174 -9.18 3.48 -7.60
C PHE A 174 -7.76 4.03 -7.67
N GLU A 175 -6.90 3.46 -8.50
CA GLU A 175 -5.52 3.95 -8.68
C GLU A 175 -5.57 5.26 -9.44
N GLU A 176 -6.31 5.31 -10.55
CA GLU A 176 -6.44 6.50 -11.38
C GLU A 176 -6.95 7.72 -10.61
N ILE A 177 -7.90 7.55 -9.68
CA ILE A 177 -8.43 8.65 -8.86
C ILE A 177 -7.55 9.02 -7.66
N THR A 178 -6.62 8.16 -7.25
CA THR A 178 -5.75 8.40 -6.08
C THR A 178 -4.30 8.68 -6.46
N LYS A 179 -3.92 8.45 -7.72
CA LYS A 179 -2.62 8.78 -8.29
C LYS A 179 -2.44 10.30 -8.32
N LYS A 180 -1.29 10.75 -7.84
CA LYS A 180 -0.90 12.16 -7.83
C LYS A 180 -0.14 12.53 -9.09
#